data_AF-A0A7V2KT43-F1
#
_entry.id   AF-A0A7V2KT43-F1
#
_cell.length_a   1.000
_cell.length_b   1.000
_cell.length_c   1.000
_cell.angle_alpha   90.00
_cell.angle_beta   90.00
_cell.angle_gamma   90.00
#
_symmetry.space_group_name_H-M   'P 1'
#
loop_
_entity.id
_entity.type
_entity.pdbx_description
1 polymer ?
#
loop_
_entity_poly.entity_id
_entity_poly.type
_entity_poly.pdbx_seq_one_letter_code
_entity_poly.pdbx_strand_id
1 'polypeptide(L)'
;MKKRLLIIGLVLSLFLTMAVPGTAVANTEAVKCSSTTFTAVAEVAVVDPGTSTQYGLTIVTRGEKIQGQFVYADWDSMDGATLGVSHNSIIRLTPPDETGAGTFAGSAWAIIIVNLSDGAGTLFGTYRATLTGVYQMMTDGIIFDNVVDSGQFAVVGRDGSSFVTASGDWMATLYKLEVAPGVYTLAGEAEIAGEYQTLGY
;
A
#
# COMPACT_ATOMS: atom_id res chain seq x y z
N MET A 1 37.12 -49.59 -51.21
CA MET A 1 37.67 -49.42 -49.84
C MET A 1 37.82 -47.93 -49.54
N LYS A 2 36.90 -47.32 -48.79
CA LYS A 2 37.08 -46.01 -48.16
C LYS A 2 36.27 -45.97 -46.86
N LYS A 3 36.95 -46.10 -45.73
CA LYS A 3 36.44 -45.76 -44.39
C LYS A 3 37.60 -45.04 -43.69
N ARG A 4 37.37 -43.79 -43.27
CA ARG A 4 38.00 -43.07 -42.15
C ARG A 4 37.80 -41.58 -42.35
N LEU A 5 36.95 -40.98 -41.52
CA LEU A 5 37.10 -39.64 -40.93
C LEU A 5 35.80 -39.26 -40.22
N LEU A 6 35.70 -39.55 -38.91
CA LEU A 6 34.87 -38.77 -37.99
C LEU A 6 35.17 -39.13 -36.52
N ILE A 7 36.36 -38.81 -36.00
CA ILE A 7 36.65 -38.93 -34.55
C ILE A 7 37.38 -37.69 -33.97
N ILE A 8 37.74 -36.69 -34.79
CA ILE A 8 38.48 -35.51 -34.29
C ILE A 8 37.54 -34.37 -33.83
N GLY A 9 36.26 -34.39 -34.22
CA GLY A 9 35.32 -33.31 -33.88
C GLY A 9 34.78 -33.33 -32.44
N LEU A 10 34.72 -34.49 -31.78
CA LEU A 10 34.00 -34.62 -30.49
C LEU A 10 34.89 -34.34 -29.26
N VAL A 11 36.21 -34.54 -29.38
CA VAL A 11 37.15 -34.36 -28.26
C VAL A 11 37.46 -32.87 -28.05
N LEU A 12 37.46 -32.06 -29.12
CA LEU A 12 37.77 -30.63 -29.03
C LEU A 12 36.63 -29.82 -28.37
N SER A 13 35.37 -30.22 -28.58
CA SER A 13 34.22 -29.63 -27.88
C SER A 13 34.22 -29.94 -26.38
N LEU A 14 34.76 -31.10 -25.97
CA LEU A 14 34.80 -31.48 -24.55
C LEU A 14 35.89 -30.70 -23.77
N PHE A 15 37.00 -30.34 -24.42
CA PHE A 15 38.05 -29.54 -23.79
C PHE A 15 37.71 -28.05 -23.68
N LEU A 16 36.90 -27.49 -24.59
CA LEU A 16 36.47 -26.09 -24.53
C LEU A 16 35.45 -25.81 -23.40
N THR A 17 34.72 -26.81 -22.91
CA THR A 17 33.87 -26.65 -21.71
C THR A 17 34.65 -26.69 -20.40
N MET A 18 35.88 -27.23 -20.38
CA MET A 18 36.72 -27.27 -19.17
C MET A 18 37.61 -26.03 -19.00
N ALA A 19 37.62 -25.11 -19.97
CA ALA A 19 38.37 -23.86 -19.95
C ALA A 19 37.48 -22.62 -19.83
N VAL A 20 36.20 -22.78 -19.48
CA VAL A 20 35.40 -21.67 -18.96
C VAL A 20 35.91 -21.40 -17.55
N PRO A 21 36.34 -20.17 -17.20
CA PRO A 21 36.63 -19.84 -15.83
C PRO A 21 35.36 -20.16 -15.06
N GLY A 22 35.45 -21.16 -14.16
CA GLY A 22 34.36 -21.49 -13.27
C GLY A 22 33.84 -20.18 -12.74
N THR A 23 32.56 -19.91 -12.99
CA THR A 23 31.86 -18.83 -12.32
C THR A 23 32.24 -18.98 -10.87
N ALA A 24 33.13 -18.10 -10.40
CA ALA A 24 33.20 -17.77 -9.00
C ALA A 24 31.77 -17.32 -8.71
N VAL A 25 30.97 -18.28 -8.26
CA VAL A 25 29.77 -17.98 -7.50
C VAL A 25 30.36 -17.16 -6.37
N ALA A 26 30.28 -15.85 -6.52
CA ALA A 26 30.54 -14.96 -5.42
C ALA A 26 29.70 -15.57 -4.29
N ASN A 27 30.36 -16.02 -3.23
CA ASN A 27 29.75 -16.01 -1.93
C ASN A 27 29.44 -14.53 -1.68
N THR A 28 28.35 -14.04 -2.28
CA THR A 28 27.55 -13.01 -1.64
C THR A 28 27.07 -13.72 -0.40
N GLU A 29 27.84 -13.58 0.69
CA GLU A 29 27.30 -13.70 2.03
C GLU A 29 25.92 -13.08 1.94
N ALA A 30 24.87 -13.90 2.12
CA ALA A 30 23.51 -13.42 2.02
C ALA A 30 23.46 -12.17 2.89
N VAL A 31 23.33 -10.99 2.25
CA VAL A 31 23.30 -9.72 2.96
C VAL A 31 22.21 -9.91 3.99
N LYS A 32 22.60 -9.93 5.26
CA LYS A 32 21.69 -10.27 6.34
C LYS A 32 20.66 -9.15 6.39
N CYS A 33 19.52 -9.35 5.74
CA CYS A 33 18.41 -8.42 5.77
C CYS A 33 18.00 -8.27 7.22
N SER A 34 18.33 -7.13 7.82
CA SER A 34 17.81 -6.77 9.13
C SER A 34 16.39 -6.25 8.95
N SER A 35 15.44 -6.90 9.61
CA SER A 35 14.09 -6.39 9.79
C SER A 35 14.09 -5.43 10.98
N THR A 36 13.51 -4.25 10.80
CA THR A 36 13.31 -3.26 11.86
C THR A 36 11.81 -3.02 12.01
N THR A 37 11.30 -3.04 13.23
CA THR A 37 9.91 -2.67 13.52
C THR A 37 9.74 -1.16 13.43
N PHE A 38 8.58 -0.70 12.96
CA PHE A 38 8.25 0.71 12.93
C PHE A 38 6.77 0.96 13.20
N THR A 39 6.46 2.18 13.62
CA THR A 39 5.12 2.76 13.77
C THR A 39 5.14 4.20 13.27
N ALA A 40 4.16 4.58 12.46
CA ALA A 40 3.98 5.94 11.98
C ALA A 40 2.50 6.34 11.98
N VAL A 41 2.25 7.61 12.29
CA VAL A 41 0.91 8.19 12.36
C VAL A 41 0.82 9.36 11.37
N ALA A 42 -0.18 9.31 10.51
CA ALA A 42 -0.49 10.35 9.54
C ALA A 42 -1.84 11.02 9.84
N GLU A 43 -1.88 12.33 9.69
CA GLU A 43 -3.14 13.06 9.53
C GLU A 43 -3.58 12.94 8.07
N VAL A 44 -4.80 12.45 7.83
CA VAL A 44 -5.32 12.15 6.50
C VAL A 44 -6.70 12.75 6.25
N ALA A 45 -7.00 13.02 4.99
CA ALA A 45 -8.32 13.43 4.54
C ALA A 45 -8.66 12.84 3.17
N VAL A 46 -9.94 12.59 2.93
CA VAL A 46 -10.46 12.32 1.59
C VAL A 46 -10.43 13.63 0.80
N VAL A 47 -9.64 13.66 -0.28
CA VAL A 47 -9.49 14.86 -1.12
C VAL A 47 -10.24 14.74 -2.45
N ASP A 48 -10.63 13.53 -2.81
CA ASP A 48 -11.44 13.22 -3.97
C ASP A 48 -12.33 12.03 -3.60
N PRO A 49 -13.66 12.19 -3.52
CA PRO A 49 -14.56 11.10 -3.14
C PRO A 49 -14.68 10.03 -4.25
N GLY A 50 -14.10 10.26 -5.43
CA GLY A 50 -14.22 9.37 -6.57
C GLY A 50 -15.64 9.33 -7.12
N THR A 51 -16.01 8.19 -7.71
CA THR A 51 -17.36 7.94 -8.25
C THR A 51 -18.01 6.79 -7.51
N SER A 52 -19.22 7.02 -7.00
CA SER A 52 -20.01 6.03 -6.27
C SER A 52 -21.23 5.59 -7.07
N THR A 53 -21.51 4.29 -7.09
CA THR A 53 -22.75 3.73 -7.65
C THR A 53 -23.45 2.87 -6.60
N GLN A 54 -24.74 3.09 -6.41
CA GLN A 54 -25.55 2.37 -5.43
C GLN A 54 -26.48 1.36 -6.12
N TYR A 55 -26.49 0.12 -5.61
CA TYR A 55 -27.36 -0.97 -6.02
C TYR A 55 -28.09 -1.52 -4.78
N GLY A 56 -29.30 -1.00 -4.52
CA GLY A 56 -30.02 -1.29 -3.28
C GLY A 56 -29.26 -0.80 -2.07
N LEU A 57 -28.87 -1.71 -1.17
CA LEU A 57 -28.07 -1.41 0.02
C LEU A 57 -26.56 -1.55 -0.20
N THR A 58 -26.11 -1.81 -1.42
CA THR A 58 -24.68 -1.92 -1.75
C THR A 58 -24.20 -0.64 -2.42
N ILE A 59 -23.07 -0.09 -1.97
CA ILE A 59 -22.39 1.02 -2.62
C ILE A 59 -21.02 0.55 -3.11
N VAL A 60 -20.70 0.86 -4.35
CA VAL A 60 -19.39 0.64 -4.95
C VAL A 60 -18.76 1.99 -5.26
N THR A 61 -17.60 2.26 -4.69
CA THR A 61 -16.84 3.50 -4.89
C THR A 61 -15.56 3.21 -5.67
N ARG A 62 -15.27 4.04 -6.67
CA ARG A 62 -14.08 3.92 -7.52
C ARG A 62 -13.29 5.22 -7.57
N GLY A 63 -11.98 5.10 -7.42
CA GLY A 63 -11.04 6.21 -7.59
C GLY A 63 -11.09 7.26 -6.49
N GLU A 64 -11.54 6.90 -5.29
CA GLU A 64 -11.44 7.77 -4.12
C GLU A 64 -9.96 8.02 -3.81
N LYS A 65 -9.61 9.24 -3.42
CA LYS A 65 -8.25 9.60 -3.03
C LYS A 65 -8.21 10.10 -1.60
N ILE A 66 -7.33 9.50 -0.83
CA ILE A 66 -6.98 9.94 0.51
C ILE A 66 -5.56 10.50 0.43
N GLN A 67 -5.34 11.66 1.03
CA GLN A 67 -4.02 12.28 1.15
C GLN A 67 -3.75 12.63 2.60
N GLY A 68 -2.47 12.65 2.97
CA GLY A 68 -2.06 13.04 4.30
C GLY A 68 -0.56 13.25 4.45
N GLN A 69 -0.17 13.53 5.68
CA GLN A 69 1.22 13.70 6.08
C GLN A 69 1.47 12.95 7.38
N PHE A 70 2.59 12.24 7.47
CA PHE A 70 3.07 11.65 8.70
C PHE A 70 3.52 12.75 9.65
N VAL A 71 2.85 12.85 10.80
CA VAL A 71 3.14 13.82 11.87
C VAL A 71 4.02 13.23 12.97
N TYR A 72 4.18 11.91 12.93
CA TYR A 72 5.07 11.15 13.80
C TYR A 72 5.46 9.85 13.11
N ALA A 73 6.74 9.49 13.15
CA ALA A 73 7.23 8.16 12.81
C ALA A 73 8.50 7.82 13.61
N ASP A 74 8.68 6.55 13.98
CA ASP A 74 9.93 6.04 14.55
C ASP A 74 10.94 5.58 13.47
N TRP A 75 10.51 5.54 12.20
CA TRP A 75 11.36 5.42 11.03
C TRP A 75 11.64 6.82 10.48
N ASP A 76 12.86 7.34 10.69
CA ASP A 76 13.27 8.71 10.38
C ASP A 76 12.82 9.21 8.99
N SER A 77 13.01 8.41 7.92
CA SER A 77 12.62 8.80 6.55
C SER A 77 11.10 8.91 6.33
N MET A 78 10.30 8.37 7.24
CA MET A 78 8.84 8.46 7.22
C MET A 78 8.33 9.65 8.03
N ASP A 79 9.12 10.21 8.94
CA ASP A 79 8.72 11.40 9.70
C ASP A 79 8.60 12.61 8.77
N GLY A 80 7.44 13.26 8.75
CA GLY A 80 7.13 14.34 7.82
C GLY A 80 6.85 13.89 6.37
N ALA A 81 6.90 12.59 6.06
CA ALA A 81 6.61 12.06 4.73
C ALA A 81 5.15 12.31 4.30
N THR A 82 4.90 12.33 2.98
CA THR A 82 3.54 12.49 2.46
C THR A 82 2.95 11.17 2.01
N LEU A 83 1.64 11.02 2.24
CA LEU A 83 0.89 9.82 1.94
C LEU A 83 -0.18 10.13 0.88
N GLY A 84 -0.26 9.25 -0.12
CA GLY A 84 -1.32 9.25 -1.11
C GLY A 84 -1.89 7.85 -1.29
N VAL A 85 -3.21 7.72 -1.25
CA VAL A 85 -3.91 6.44 -1.37
C VAL A 85 -4.99 6.55 -2.44
N SER A 86 -5.01 5.62 -3.40
CA SER A 86 -6.03 5.52 -4.44
C SER A 86 -6.97 4.36 -4.15
N HIS A 87 -8.06 4.67 -3.47
CA HIS A 87 -8.98 3.78 -2.79
C HIS A 87 -10.16 3.35 -3.67
N ASN A 88 -10.49 2.06 -3.62
CA ASN A 88 -11.72 1.52 -4.22
C ASN A 88 -12.41 0.62 -3.19
N SER A 89 -13.71 0.77 -3.02
CA SER A 89 -14.44 0.05 -1.99
C SER A 89 -15.76 -0.53 -2.48
N ILE A 90 -16.21 -1.53 -1.74
CA ILE A 90 -17.57 -2.05 -1.77
C ILE A 90 -18.07 -2.14 -0.33
N ILE A 91 -19.18 -1.47 -0.03
CA ILE A 91 -19.81 -1.49 1.28
C ILE A 91 -21.27 -1.91 1.17
N ARG A 92 -21.78 -2.47 2.26
CA ARG A 92 -23.18 -2.81 2.44
C ARG A 92 -23.74 -2.03 3.62
N LEU A 93 -24.83 -1.32 3.37
CA LEU A 93 -25.59 -0.59 4.36
C LEU A 93 -26.54 -1.52 5.10
N THR A 94 -26.62 -1.35 6.41
CA THR A 94 -27.77 -1.77 7.22
C THR A 94 -28.91 -0.77 7.00
N PRO A 95 -30.18 -1.18 6.89
CA PRO A 95 -31.29 -0.24 6.82
C PRO A 95 -31.24 0.79 7.97
N PRO A 96 -31.52 2.08 7.70
CA PRO A 96 -31.47 3.10 8.73
C PRO A 96 -32.59 2.91 9.76
N ASP A 97 -32.38 3.43 10.96
CA ASP A 97 -33.41 3.56 11.98
C ASP A 97 -34.41 4.70 11.65
N GLU A 98 -35.34 4.96 12.58
CA GLU A 98 -36.35 6.02 12.43
C GLU A 98 -35.77 7.45 12.37
N THR A 99 -34.52 7.62 12.80
CA THR A 99 -33.80 8.90 12.74
C THR A 99 -33.00 9.07 11.44
N GLY A 100 -32.99 8.04 10.59
CA GLY A 100 -32.20 7.99 9.37
C GLY A 100 -30.76 7.54 9.59
N ALA A 101 -30.36 7.18 10.81
CA ALA A 101 -29.01 6.72 11.12
C ALA A 101 -28.87 5.21 10.84
N GLY A 102 -27.73 4.79 10.31
CA GLY A 102 -27.46 3.38 10.03
C GLY A 102 -25.98 3.05 10.10
N THR A 103 -25.65 1.77 9.97
CA THR A 103 -24.27 1.28 9.93
C THR A 103 -23.93 0.70 8.58
N PHE A 104 -22.64 0.64 8.25
CA PHE A 104 -22.17 -0.07 7.07
C PHE A 104 -20.98 -0.96 7.40
N ALA A 105 -20.78 -1.98 6.57
CA ALA A 105 -19.60 -2.82 6.58
C ALA A 105 -19.20 -3.20 5.16
N GLY A 106 -17.91 -3.39 4.91
CA GLY A 106 -17.42 -3.70 3.58
C GLY A 106 -15.92 -3.94 3.51
N SER A 107 -15.39 -3.81 2.30
CA SER A 107 -13.98 -4.02 2.02
C SER A 107 -13.47 -3.04 0.99
N ALA A 108 -12.17 -2.77 1.05
CA ALA A 108 -11.49 -1.92 0.10
C ALA A 108 -10.15 -2.48 -0.35
N TRP A 109 -9.73 -2.00 -1.52
CA TRP A 109 -8.44 -2.25 -2.12
C TRP A 109 -7.89 -0.92 -2.61
N ALA A 110 -6.63 -0.65 -2.33
CA ALA A 110 -5.99 0.52 -2.88
C ALA A 110 -4.53 0.31 -3.20
N ILE A 111 -4.03 1.34 -3.86
CA ILE A 111 -2.62 1.61 -4.05
C ILE A 111 -2.20 2.66 -3.03
N ILE A 112 -1.08 2.43 -2.38
CA ILE A 112 -0.44 3.38 -1.46
C ILE A 112 0.83 3.91 -2.11
N ILE A 113 1.05 5.21 -1.98
CA ILE A 113 2.27 5.91 -2.34
C ILE A 113 2.71 6.73 -1.12
N VAL A 114 3.93 6.51 -0.66
CA VAL A 114 4.57 7.32 0.39
C VAL A 114 5.77 8.03 -0.23
N ASN A 115 5.78 9.35 -0.24
CA ASN A 115 6.99 10.10 -0.58
C ASN A 115 7.71 10.43 0.73
N LEU A 116 8.84 9.76 0.94
CA LEU A 116 9.67 9.90 2.13
C LEU A 116 10.21 11.33 2.25
N SER A 117 10.47 11.75 3.48
CA SER A 117 10.99 13.09 3.78
C SER A 117 12.38 13.32 3.18
N ASP A 118 12.76 14.59 3.01
CA ASP A 118 14.09 15.03 2.58
C ASP A 118 14.63 14.42 1.26
N GLY A 119 13.71 13.97 0.39
CA GLY A 119 14.08 13.35 -0.88
C GLY A 119 14.64 11.94 -0.75
N ALA A 120 14.42 11.28 0.40
CA ALA A 120 14.82 9.89 0.62
C ALA A 120 14.18 8.92 -0.41
N GLY A 121 13.06 9.26 -1.02
CA GLY A 121 12.53 8.53 -2.17
C GLY A 121 11.04 8.30 -2.07
N THR A 122 10.57 7.25 -2.73
CA THR A 122 9.15 6.90 -2.79
C THR A 122 8.99 5.41 -2.55
N LEU A 123 8.03 5.08 -1.69
CA LEU A 123 7.52 3.72 -1.49
C LEU A 123 6.18 3.60 -2.23
N PHE A 124 5.99 2.49 -2.93
CA PHE A 124 4.77 2.18 -3.66
C PHE A 124 4.27 0.79 -3.26
N GLY A 125 2.97 0.64 -3.12
CA GLY A 125 2.43 -0.64 -2.72
C GLY A 125 0.93 -0.77 -2.81
N THR A 126 0.44 -1.82 -2.16
CA THR A 126 -0.98 -2.14 -2.11
C THR A 126 -1.44 -2.24 -0.66
N TYR A 127 -2.72 -1.95 -0.44
CA TYR A 127 -3.38 -2.27 0.81
C TYR A 127 -4.72 -2.96 0.54
N ARG A 128 -5.13 -3.81 1.50
CA ARG A 128 -6.48 -4.36 1.57
C ARG A 128 -7.05 -4.10 2.94
N ALA A 129 -8.31 -3.68 3.01
CA ALA A 129 -8.95 -3.38 4.28
C ALA A 129 -10.39 -3.83 4.39
N THR A 130 -10.81 -3.92 5.64
CA THR A 130 -12.19 -3.99 6.09
C THR A 130 -12.63 -2.59 6.49
N LEU A 131 -13.79 -2.19 5.98
CA LEU A 131 -14.43 -0.92 6.28
C LEU A 131 -15.62 -1.13 7.20
N THR A 132 -15.76 -0.31 8.23
CA THR A 132 -16.98 -0.22 9.05
C THR A 132 -17.28 1.23 9.41
N GLY A 133 -18.52 1.54 9.76
CA GLY A 133 -18.86 2.87 10.24
C GLY A 133 -20.34 3.14 10.32
N VAL A 134 -20.66 4.42 10.52
CA VAL A 134 -22.00 4.97 10.68
C VAL A 134 -22.27 5.98 9.58
N TYR A 135 -23.51 6.00 9.12
CA TYR A 135 -23.98 6.94 8.12
C TYR A 135 -25.35 7.51 8.52
N GLN A 136 -25.69 8.64 7.91
CA GLN A 136 -27.00 9.26 8.00
C GLN A 136 -27.62 9.39 6.60
N MET A 137 -28.86 8.91 6.46
CA MET A 137 -29.69 9.21 5.30
C MET A 137 -30.18 10.65 5.37
N MET A 138 -29.92 11.40 4.31
CA MET A 138 -30.42 12.74 4.09
C MET A 138 -31.36 12.75 2.89
N THR A 139 -32.14 13.82 2.75
CA THR A 139 -33.05 13.99 1.59
C THR A 139 -32.31 13.86 0.26
N ASP A 140 -31.08 14.37 0.20
CA ASP A 140 -30.30 14.47 -1.04
C ASP A 140 -29.18 13.42 -1.16
N GLY A 141 -29.09 12.47 -0.22
CA GLY A 141 -28.08 11.41 -0.30
C GLY A 141 -27.69 10.80 1.05
N ILE A 142 -26.50 10.19 1.07
CA ILE A 142 -25.94 9.51 2.23
C ILE A 142 -24.74 10.31 2.70
N ILE A 143 -24.68 10.59 4.00
CA ILE A 143 -23.53 11.21 4.65
C ILE A 143 -22.89 10.16 5.55
N PHE A 144 -21.59 9.92 5.39
CA PHE A 144 -20.84 9.08 6.32
C PHE A 144 -20.37 9.94 7.50
N ASP A 145 -20.74 9.56 8.72
CA ASP A 145 -20.37 10.29 9.93
C ASP A 145 -19.01 9.84 10.47
N ASN A 146 -18.76 8.53 10.40
CA ASN A 146 -17.46 7.96 10.70
C ASN A 146 -17.15 6.75 9.81
N VAL A 147 -15.86 6.54 9.56
CA VAL A 147 -15.33 5.39 8.85
C VAL A 147 -14.12 4.86 9.62
N VAL A 148 -14.13 3.57 9.92
CA VAL A 148 -12.98 2.81 10.39
C VAL A 148 -12.50 1.95 9.23
N ASP A 149 -11.24 2.15 8.84
CA ASP A 149 -10.56 1.48 7.74
C ASP A 149 -9.36 0.72 8.31
N SER A 150 -9.48 -0.61 8.37
CA SER A 150 -8.50 -1.47 9.04
C SER A 150 -8.04 -2.61 8.13
N GLY A 151 -6.74 -2.83 8.02
CA GLY A 151 -6.22 -3.72 7.00
C GLY A 151 -4.74 -4.01 7.09
N GLN A 152 -4.21 -4.50 5.98
CA GLN A 152 -2.78 -4.77 5.83
C GLN A 152 -2.25 -4.05 4.61
N PHE A 153 -1.02 -3.56 4.72
CA PHE A 153 -0.29 -2.93 3.63
C PHE A 153 1.02 -3.65 3.34
N ALA A 154 1.49 -3.49 2.11
CA ALA A 154 2.84 -3.85 1.70
C ALA A 154 3.32 -2.84 0.67
N VAL A 155 4.47 -2.23 0.91
CA VAL A 155 5.11 -1.22 0.07
C VAL A 155 6.56 -1.57 -0.22
N VAL A 156 7.05 -1.13 -1.36
CA VAL A 156 8.43 -1.30 -1.81
C VAL A 156 8.93 -0.02 -2.45
N GLY A 157 10.21 0.27 -2.34
CA GLY A 157 10.78 1.46 -2.97
C GLY A 157 12.18 1.78 -2.51
N ARG A 158 12.51 3.07 -2.57
CA ARG A 158 13.83 3.56 -2.17
C ARG A 158 13.75 4.44 -0.93
N ASP A 159 14.76 4.27 -0.09
CA ASP A 159 15.09 5.13 1.05
C ASP A 159 16.59 5.49 0.94
N GLY A 160 16.85 6.71 0.46
CA GLY A 160 18.14 7.17 -0.03
C GLY A 160 18.71 6.26 -1.13
N SER A 161 19.86 5.66 -0.84
CA SER A 161 20.52 4.69 -1.72
C SER A 161 20.04 3.25 -1.55
N SER A 162 19.26 2.97 -0.51
CA SER A 162 18.84 1.62 -0.15
C SER A 162 17.49 1.28 -0.79
N PHE A 163 17.31 0.01 -1.16
CA PHE A 163 15.98 -0.49 -1.50
C PHE A 163 15.30 -0.98 -0.23
N VAL A 164 14.02 -0.63 -0.04
CA VAL A 164 13.26 -0.98 1.15
C VAL A 164 11.98 -1.72 0.78
N THR A 165 11.68 -2.75 1.55
CA THR A 165 10.36 -3.39 1.58
C THR A 165 9.78 -3.21 2.97
N ALA A 166 8.53 -2.76 3.09
CA ALA A 166 7.84 -2.60 4.36
C ALA A 166 6.43 -3.20 4.29
N SER A 167 5.99 -3.83 5.36
CA SER A 167 4.65 -4.43 5.44
C SER A 167 4.16 -4.46 6.87
N GLY A 168 2.84 -4.41 7.04
CA GLY A 168 2.24 -4.47 8.36
C GLY A 168 0.76 -4.15 8.33
N ASP A 169 0.29 -3.62 9.45
CA ASP A 169 -1.09 -3.28 9.69
C ASP A 169 -1.35 -1.80 9.40
N TRP A 170 -2.55 -1.54 8.89
CA TRP A 170 -3.11 -0.22 8.63
C TRP A 170 -4.35 -0.03 9.49
N MET A 171 -4.48 1.13 10.12
CA MET A 171 -5.66 1.51 10.87
C MET A 171 -5.93 2.99 10.69
N ALA A 172 -7.04 3.36 10.06
CA ALA A 172 -7.49 4.74 9.97
C ALA A 172 -8.89 4.90 10.57
N THR A 173 -9.08 5.99 11.30
CA THR A 173 -10.39 6.41 11.79
C THR A 173 -10.68 7.82 11.29
N LEU A 174 -11.68 7.92 10.42
CA LEU A 174 -12.07 9.16 9.77
C LEU A 174 -13.44 9.61 10.27
N TYR A 175 -13.58 10.91 10.45
CA TYR A 175 -14.81 11.55 10.88
C TYR A 175 -15.24 12.61 9.87
N LYS A 176 -16.55 12.85 9.81
CA LYS A 176 -17.11 13.97 9.07
C LYS A 176 -16.54 15.30 9.57
N LEU A 177 -15.90 16.03 8.68
CA LEU A 177 -15.30 17.34 8.92
C LEU A 177 -15.89 18.36 7.94
N GLU A 178 -16.37 19.48 8.47
CA GLU A 178 -16.81 20.62 7.65
C GLU A 178 -15.61 21.48 7.23
N VAL A 179 -15.35 21.55 5.92
CA VAL A 179 -14.20 22.31 5.36
C VAL A 179 -14.61 23.68 4.83
N ALA A 180 -15.89 23.85 4.51
CA ALA A 180 -16.53 25.12 4.21
C ALA A 180 -18.03 24.97 4.53
N PRO A 181 -18.80 26.08 4.66
CA PRO A 181 -20.22 26.00 4.97
C PRO A 181 -20.98 25.04 4.05
N GLY A 182 -21.47 23.92 4.60
CA GLY A 182 -22.19 22.88 3.86
C GLY A 182 -21.33 21.98 2.97
N VAL A 183 -20.00 22.08 3.06
CA VAL A 183 -19.03 21.22 2.34
C VAL A 183 -18.30 20.37 3.37
N TYR A 184 -18.46 19.06 3.25
CA TYR A 184 -17.90 18.09 4.18
C TYR A 184 -16.92 17.16 3.49
N THR A 185 -15.94 16.68 4.25
CA THR A 185 -15.09 15.55 3.90
C THR A 185 -14.96 14.58 5.07
N LEU A 186 -14.28 13.46 4.86
CA LEU A 186 -13.82 12.56 5.91
C LEU A 186 -12.36 12.85 6.19
N ALA A 187 -12.02 13.11 7.45
CA ALA A 187 -10.65 13.36 7.89
C ALA A 187 -10.39 12.75 9.28
N GLY A 188 -9.14 12.44 9.58
CA GLY A 188 -8.74 11.87 10.85
C GLY A 188 -7.31 11.36 10.83
N GLU A 189 -7.04 10.34 11.65
CA GLU A 189 -5.70 9.77 11.81
C GLU A 189 -5.63 8.39 11.15
N ALA A 190 -4.47 8.09 10.55
CA ALA A 190 -4.09 6.80 10.03
C ALA A 190 -2.77 6.35 10.66
N GLU A 191 -2.79 5.21 11.35
CA GLU A 191 -1.63 4.53 11.88
C GLU A 191 -1.20 3.41 10.93
N ILE A 192 0.11 3.33 10.68
CA ILE A 192 0.75 2.16 10.07
C ILE A 192 1.82 1.63 11.01
N ALA A 193 1.79 0.33 11.25
CA ALA A 193 2.76 -0.35 12.10
C ALA A 193 3.18 -1.67 11.46
N GLY A 194 4.45 -2.03 11.57
CA GLY A 194 4.94 -3.25 10.95
C GLY A 194 6.45 -3.39 10.98
N GLU A 195 6.98 -4.04 9.94
CA GLU A 195 8.41 -4.23 9.76
C GLU A 195 8.86 -3.71 8.40
N TYR A 196 10.07 -3.16 8.34
CA TYR A 196 10.76 -2.84 7.11
C TYR A 196 12.14 -3.48 7.04
N GLN A 197 12.58 -3.78 5.81
CA GLN A 197 13.88 -4.38 5.51
C GLN A 197 14.60 -3.54 4.48
N THR A 198 15.86 -3.20 4.78
CA THR A 198 16.77 -2.54 3.85
C THR A 198 17.62 -3.59 3.13
N LEU A 199 17.53 -3.62 1.81
CA LEU A 199 18.44 -4.39 0.96
C LEU A 199 19.63 -3.49 0.60
N GLY A 200 20.79 -3.77 1.19
CA GLY A 200 22.05 -3.13 0.82
C GLY A 200 22.51 -3.59 -0.56
N TYR A 201 23.03 -2.66 -1.36
CA TYR A 201 23.78 -2.95 -2.60
C TYR A 201 25.26 -3.12 -2.31
#